data_AF-A0AAD4DBK0-F1
#
_entry.id   AF-A0AAD4DBK0-F1
#
_cell.length_a   1.000
_cell.length_b   1.000
_cell.length_c   1.000
_cell.angle_alpha   90.00
_cell.angle_beta   90.00
_cell.angle_gamma   90.00
#
_symmetry.space_group_name_H-M   'P 1'
#
loop_
_entity.id
_entity.type
_entity.pdbx_description
1 polymer ?
#
loop_
_entity_poly.entity_id
_entity_poly.type
_entity_poly.pdbx_seq_one_letter_code
_entity_poly.pdbx_strand_id
1 'polypeptide(L)'
;MNRAKLEGLIQASSGIMEVLVLEFTEKQREIVELAPAQYREHASSSQQHQRHSLTALSRSVRPFSKLTHLHLGTGITDASIELLASVVWNLSLVHFGGDEQSKRLLKYVNFASLKSLSLMDLVEEDLQPLYEAFLDEKRPCQLERMDLKIVGTLRTTLTDLLHAIPLKRLELVAFERKNLLKILPVVNLTRLEVLSIQPRMGSAVTTTTMTPTKALGDPLSWDCEAALAGRIDEVTEKFLVQCEFEGIAPNPPLPGSPPRTAEGSRSTLPIHRIAFLKRPELEHQHWQSILSTVF
;
A
#
# COMPACT_ATOMS: atom_id res chain seq x y z
N MET A 1 8.73 22.25 10.01
CA MET A 1 9.53 21.90 11.22
C MET A 1 10.87 21.35 10.72
N ASN A 2 12.02 21.72 11.31
CA ASN A 2 13.29 21.15 10.85
C ASN A 2 13.44 19.69 11.31
N ARG A 3 14.24 18.92 10.57
CA ARG A 3 14.44 17.48 10.79
C ARG A 3 14.84 17.12 12.21
N ALA A 4 15.87 17.79 12.76
CA ALA A 4 16.37 17.49 14.10
C ALA A 4 15.30 17.67 15.20
N LYS A 5 14.43 18.68 15.06
CA LYS A 5 13.30 18.88 15.99
C LYS A 5 12.26 17.78 15.87
N LEU A 6 11.96 17.31 14.65
CA LEU A 6 11.07 16.17 14.43
C LEU A 6 11.63 14.90 15.10
N GLU A 7 12.89 14.57 14.81
CA GLU A 7 13.58 13.39 15.37
C GLU A 7 13.57 13.42 16.91
N GLY A 8 13.90 14.58 17.51
CA GLY A 8 13.85 14.76 18.96
C GLY A 8 12.45 14.57 19.57
N LEU A 9 11.41 15.05 18.90
CA LEU A 9 10.02 14.86 19.34
C LEU A 9 9.59 13.39 19.26
N ILE A 10 9.94 12.69 18.18
CA ILE A 10 9.66 11.27 18.00
C ILE A 10 10.33 10.48 19.12
N GLN A 11 11.63 10.71 19.35
CA GLN A 11 12.39 10.00 20.38
C GLN A 11 11.82 10.25 21.78
N ALA A 12 11.51 11.52 22.11
CA ALA A 12 10.92 11.89 23.38
C ALA A 12 9.53 11.27 23.62
N SER A 13 8.76 11.04 22.55
CA SER A 13 7.40 10.49 22.62
C SER A 13 7.36 8.97 22.39
N SER A 14 8.48 8.34 22.06
CA SER A 14 8.53 6.95 21.58
C SER A 14 7.91 5.94 22.54
N GLY A 15 7.99 6.14 23.85
CA GLY A 15 7.40 5.23 24.85
C GLY A 15 5.87 5.29 24.96
N ILE A 16 5.23 6.33 24.44
CA ILE A 16 3.78 6.53 24.49
C ILE A 16 3.11 6.59 23.12
N MET A 17 3.90 6.58 22.05
CA MET A 17 3.42 6.74 20.68
C MET A 17 2.67 5.50 20.21
N GLU A 18 1.44 5.70 19.75
CA GLU A 18 0.58 4.66 19.16
C GLU A 18 0.59 4.69 17.63
N VAL A 19 0.78 5.88 17.07
CA VAL A 19 0.78 6.13 15.62
C VAL A 19 2.06 6.85 15.22
N LEU A 20 2.80 6.27 14.27
CA LEU A 20 3.94 6.91 13.61
C LEU A 20 3.70 6.89 12.10
N VAL A 21 3.54 8.08 11.53
CA VAL A 21 3.44 8.28 10.08
C VAL A 21 4.57 9.23 9.67
N LEU A 22 5.46 8.74 8.81
CA LEU A 22 6.53 9.52 8.20
C LEU A 22 6.32 9.48 6.69
N GLU A 23 5.86 10.58 6.13
CA GLU A 23 5.64 10.74 4.71
C GLU A 23 6.24 12.08 4.28
N PHE A 24 7.13 12.04 3.29
CA PHE A 24 7.72 13.25 2.71
C PHE A 24 7.40 13.29 1.23
N THR A 25 6.84 14.42 0.78
CA THR A 25 6.60 14.65 -0.66
C THR A 25 7.93 14.67 -1.43
N GLU A 26 7.91 14.22 -2.69
CA GLU A 26 9.04 13.92 -3.59
C GLU A 26 10.21 14.94 -3.66
N LYS A 27 10.03 16.17 -3.17
CA LYS A 27 11.03 17.23 -3.30
C LYS A 27 12.15 17.18 -2.25
N GLN A 28 12.01 16.41 -1.17
CA GLN A 28 13.03 16.28 -0.14
C GLN A 28 13.02 14.86 0.45
N ARG A 29 13.81 13.95 -0.13
CA ARG A 29 14.13 12.64 0.48
C ARG A 29 15.04 12.85 1.70
N GLU A 30 14.50 13.45 2.75
CA GLU A 30 15.19 13.53 4.02
C GLU A 30 15.09 12.18 4.72
N ILE A 31 16.24 11.52 4.87
CA ILE A 31 16.35 10.29 5.67
C ILE A 31 16.06 10.68 7.12
N VAL A 32 15.17 10.01 7.84
CA VAL A 32 14.87 10.30 9.26
C VAL A 32 15.61 9.34 10.19
N GLU A 33 16.18 9.85 11.28
CA GLU A 33 16.69 9.04 12.39
C GLU A 33 15.65 8.87 13.49
N LEU A 34 15.25 7.64 13.73
CA LEU A 34 14.43 7.22 14.85
C LEU A 34 15.27 6.63 16.00
N ALA A 35 16.46 6.11 15.71
CA ALA A 35 17.28 5.49 16.75
C ALA A 35 17.91 6.55 17.67
N PRO A 36 17.79 6.40 19.00
CA PRO A 36 18.52 7.25 19.94
C PRO A 36 20.03 7.17 19.66
N ALA A 37 20.76 8.25 19.96
CA ALA A 37 22.22 8.31 19.72
C ALA A 37 22.98 7.10 20.32
N GLN A 38 22.53 6.63 21.49
CA GLN A 38 23.04 5.45 22.21
C GLN A 38 23.03 4.16 21.35
N TYR A 39 22.07 4.03 20.44
CA TYR A 39 21.92 2.85 19.58
C TYR A 39 22.92 2.84 18.42
N ARG A 40 23.35 4.03 17.97
CA ARG A 40 24.29 4.19 16.85
C ARG A 40 25.67 3.67 17.18
N GLU A 41 26.11 3.90 18.41
CA GLU A 41 27.42 3.44 18.90
C GLU A 41 27.49 1.90 18.91
N HIS A 42 26.39 1.24 19.26
CA HIS A 42 26.30 -0.21 19.24
C HIS A 42 26.28 -0.77 17.80
N ALA A 43 25.46 -0.23 16.91
CA ALA A 43 25.35 -0.71 15.53
C ALA A 43 26.67 -0.59 14.74
N SER A 44 27.48 0.42 15.04
CA SER A 44 28.77 0.66 14.36
C SER A 44 29.89 -0.31 14.81
N SER A 45 29.72 -1.00 15.94
CA SER A 45 30.77 -1.79 16.59
C SER A 45 30.69 -3.30 16.32
N SER A 46 29.64 -3.79 15.65
CA SER A 46 29.25 -5.19 15.71
C SER A 46 28.87 -5.82 14.37
N GLN A 47 29.82 -5.87 13.42
CA GLN A 47 29.69 -6.72 12.23
C GLN A 47 29.88 -8.23 12.50
N GLN A 48 30.18 -8.69 13.73
CA GLN A 48 30.44 -10.12 13.97
C GLN A 48 29.61 -10.85 15.04
N HIS A 49 29.02 -10.21 16.07
CA HIS A 49 28.46 -10.98 17.22
C HIS A 49 27.07 -10.60 17.78
N GLN A 50 26.29 -9.69 17.19
CA GLN A 50 25.07 -9.16 17.84
C GLN A 50 23.72 -9.62 17.27
N ARG A 51 23.45 -10.93 17.21
CA ARG A 51 22.05 -11.41 17.26
C ARG A 51 21.51 -11.56 18.68
N HIS A 52 22.38 -11.54 19.70
CA HIS A 52 22.00 -11.79 21.10
C HIS A 52 21.86 -10.53 21.98
N SER A 53 22.15 -9.33 21.48
CA SER A 53 22.22 -8.12 22.34
C SER A 53 21.05 -7.14 22.19
N LEU A 54 20.13 -7.33 21.22
CA LEU A 54 18.97 -6.45 21.05
C LEU A 54 17.85 -6.73 22.06
N THR A 55 17.87 -7.89 22.72
CA THR A 55 16.96 -8.24 23.82
C THR A 55 17.39 -7.64 25.16
N ALA A 56 18.60 -7.10 25.26
CA ALA A 56 19.21 -6.61 26.51
C ALA A 56 18.90 -5.13 26.81
N LEU A 57 18.13 -4.43 25.96
CA LEU A 57 17.55 -3.15 26.35
C LEU A 57 16.75 -3.36 27.64
N SER A 58 17.16 -2.69 28.71
CA SER A 58 16.52 -2.79 30.02
C SER A 58 15.01 -2.65 29.84
N ARG A 59 14.22 -3.50 30.52
CA ARG A 59 12.75 -3.55 30.43
C ARG A 59 12.05 -2.20 30.70
N SER A 60 12.77 -1.18 31.18
CA SER A 60 12.19 0.05 31.71
C SER A 60 11.58 0.97 30.66
N VAL A 61 12.12 1.09 29.43
CA VAL A 61 11.44 1.77 28.31
C VAL A 61 11.91 1.23 26.96
N ARG A 62 11.13 0.34 26.33
CA ARG A 62 11.34 -0.01 24.91
C ARG A 62 10.71 1.08 24.04
N PRO A 63 11.49 1.79 23.19
CA PRO A 63 10.93 2.74 22.25
C PRO A 63 9.84 2.08 21.39
N PHE A 64 8.78 2.82 21.09
CA PHE A 64 7.72 2.41 20.18
C PHE A 64 6.92 1.17 20.62
N SER A 65 7.01 0.77 21.89
CA SER A 65 6.33 -0.42 22.42
C SER A 65 4.80 -0.36 22.38
N LYS A 66 4.22 0.84 22.18
CA LYS A 66 2.77 1.04 22.04
C LYS A 66 2.30 1.23 20.60
N LEU A 67 3.19 1.17 19.61
CA LEU A 67 2.80 1.39 18.23
C LEU A 67 1.78 0.35 17.77
N THR A 68 0.67 0.84 17.25
CA THR A 68 -0.37 0.08 16.54
C THR A 68 -0.40 0.44 15.05
N HIS A 69 0.06 1.64 14.68
CA HIS A 69 0.11 2.09 13.30
C HIS A 69 1.52 2.60 12.98
N LEU A 70 2.18 1.97 12.02
CA LEU A 70 3.51 2.36 11.54
C LEU A 70 3.46 2.54 10.04
N HIS A 71 3.67 3.77 9.56
CA HIS A 71 3.75 4.08 8.13
C HIS A 71 5.04 4.84 7.82
N LEU A 72 5.88 4.28 6.96
CA LEU A 72 7.20 4.78 6.60
C LEU A 72 7.29 5.00 5.09
N GLY A 73 6.70 6.10 4.62
CA GLY A 73 6.77 6.57 3.23
C GLY A 73 8.00 7.44 2.94
N THR A 74 9.07 7.27 3.72
CA THR A 74 10.33 7.99 3.54
C THR A 74 11.50 7.13 4.01
N GLY A 75 12.69 7.48 3.51
CA GLY A 75 13.92 6.85 3.95
C GLY A 75 14.16 7.03 5.45
N ILE A 76 14.65 5.97 6.09
CA ILE A 76 15.13 5.99 7.47
C ILE A 76 16.50 5.32 7.54
N THR A 77 17.28 5.64 8.57
CA THR A 77 18.63 5.07 8.71
C THR A 77 18.58 3.56 8.95
N ASP A 78 19.65 2.84 8.62
CA ASP A 78 19.74 1.40 8.92
C ASP A 78 19.65 1.12 10.43
N ALA A 79 20.22 2.00 11.27
CA ALA A 79 20.08 1.91 12.73
C ALA A 79 18.60 2.02 13.17
N SER A 80 17.81 2.88 12.50
CA SER A 80 16.36 2.97 12.74
C SER A 80 15.62 1.72 12.30
N ILE A 81 15.99 1.13 11.16
CA ILE A 81 15.43 -0.16 10.70
C ILE A 81 15.74 -1.27 11.70
N GLU A 82 16.97 -1.36 12.21
CA GLU A 82 17.35 -2.36 13.21
C GLU A 82 16.60 -2.18 14.54
N LEU A 83 16.47 -0.92 15.00
CA LEU A 83 15.66 -0.60 16.17
C LEU A 83 14.20 -1.05 15.96
N LEU A 84 13.58 -0.66 14.84
CA LEU A 84 12.21 -1.03 14.54
C LEU A 84 12.03 -2.55 14.40
N ALA A 85 12.93 -3.24 13.72
CA ALA A 85 12.92 -4.70 13.61
C ALA A 85 12.94 -5.38 14.98
N SER A 86 13.66 -4.82 15.96
CA SER A 86 13.73 -5.36 17.32
C SER A 86 12.42 -5.24 18.11
N VAL A 87 11.53 -4.32 17.73
CA VAL A 87 10.27 -4.05 18.42
C VAL A 87 9.05 -4.56 17.65
N VAL A 88 9.03 -4.43 16.32
CA VAL A 88 7.88 -4.70 15.43
C VAL A 88 7.30 -6.10 15.63
N TRP A 89 8.15 -7.11 15.86
CA TRP A 89 7.68 -8.48 16.08
C TRP A 89 6.83 -8.67 17.35
N ASN A 90 6.98 -7.79 18.34
CA ASN A 90 6.17 -7.79 19.57
C ASN A 90 4.94 -6.89 19.47
N LEU A 91 4.84 -6.08 18.43
CA LEU A 91 3.75 -5.13 18.29
C LEU A 91 2.49 -5.83 17.77
N SER A 92 1.35 -5.38 18.29
CA SER A 92 0.05 -5.68 17.69
C SER A 92 -0.28 -4.62 16.65
N LEU A 93 0.54 -4.54 15.60
CA LEU A 93 0.32 -3.57 14.52
C LEU A 93 -1.01 -3.89 13.83
N VAL A 94 -1.85 -2.87 13.74
CA VAL A 94 -3.09 -2.83 12.97
C VAL A 94 -2.79 -2.38 11.54
N HIS A 95 -1.90 -1.40 11.39
CA HIS A 95 -1.45 -0.89 10.09
C HIS A 95 0.08 -0.93 9.96
N PHE A 96 0.54 -1.38 8.81
CA PHE A 96 1.94 -1.29 8.39
C PHE A 96 2.03 -0.68 6.99
N GLY A 97 2.81 0.39 6.88
CA GLY A 97 3.12 1.12 5.66
C GLY A 97 4.62 1.19 5.44
N GLY A 98 5.10 0.92 4.22
CA GLY A 98 6.53 1.01 3.91
C GLY A 98 6.83 1.28 2.44
N ASP A 99 7.95 1.97 2.22
CA ASP A 99 8.56 2.25 0.92
C ASP A 99 9.64 1.22 0.54
N GLU A 100 10.42 1.53 -0.50
CA GLU A 100 11.55 0.71 -0.97
C GLU A 100 12.55 0.32 0.15
N GLN A 101 12.81 1.21 1.11
CA GLN A 101 13.79 0.95 2.16
C GLN A 101 13.19 0.25 3.37
N SER A 102 11.99 0.65 3.78
CA SER A 102 11.33 0.19 4.99
C SER A 102 10.52 -1.09 4.81
N LYS A 103 10.19 -1.49 3.57
CA LYS A 103 9.54 -2.78 3.26
C LYS A 103 10.28 -4.00 3.82
N ARG A 104 11.59 -3.92 4.03
CA ARG A 104 12.38 -4.99 4.67
C ARG A 104 11.94 -5.32 6.11
N LEU A 105 11.19 -4.43 6.75
CA LEU A 105 10.57 -4.67 8.05
C LEU A 105 9.41 -5.66 7.98
N LEU A 106 8.83 -5.88 6.80
CA LEU A 106 7.67 -6.75 6.59
C LEU A 106 7.88 -8.17 7.15
N LYS A 107 9.09 -8.72 7.03
CA LYS A 107 9.45 -10.05 7.57
C LYS A 107 9.43 -10.15 9.10
N TYR A 108 9.37 -9.03 9.81
CA TYR A 108 9.26 -8.98 11.27
C TYR A 108 7.84 -8.66 11.73
N VAL A 109 6.91 -8.34 10.82
CA VAL A 109 5.53 -7.97 11.16
C VAL A 109 4.76 -9.20 11.62
N ASN A 110 4.01 -9.07 12.71
CA ASN A 110 3.05 -10.07 13.14
C ASN A 110 1.74 -9.93 12.33
N PHE A 111 1.59 -10.73 11.27
CA PHE A 111 0.42 -10.69 10.39
C PHE A 111 -0.92 -11.10 11.04
N ALA A 112 -0.89 -11.73 12.22
CA ALA A 112 -2.10 -12.11 12.93
C ALA A 112 -2.87 -10.90 13.49
N SER A 113 -2.19 -9.77 13.76
CA SER A 113 -2.84 -8.52 14.20
C SER A 113 -3.08 -7.53 13.07
N LEU A 114 -2.42 -7.73 11.92
CA LEU A 114 -2.39 -6.75 10.84
C LEU A 114 -3.70 -6.74 10.05
N LYS A 115 -4.35 -5.58 10.00
CA LYS A 115 -5.60 -5.35 9.24
C LYS A 115 -5.38 -4.54 7.96
N SER A 116 -4.35 -3.70 7.94
CA SER A 116 -4.04 -2.85 6.80
C SER A 116 -2.56 -2.90 6.44
N LEU A 117 -2.29 -3.07 5.16
CA LEU A 117 -0.95 -3.10 4.59
C LEU A 117 -0.86 -2.07 3.44
N SER A 118 0.17 -1.24 3.44
CA SER A 118 0.45 -0.27 2.38
C SER A 118 1.91 -0.39 1.97
N LEU A 119 2.19 -0.81 0.75
CA LEU A 119 3.56 -1.04 0.31
C LEU A 119 3.84 -0.34 -1.01
N MET A 120 4.86 0.51 -0.99
CA MET A 120 5.26 1.35 -2.10
C MET A 120 6.60 0.89 -2.69
N ASP A 121 6.73 1.04 -4.02
CA ASP A 121 7.95 0.75 -4.78
C ASP A 121 8.47 -0.68 -4.52
N LEU A 122 7.55 -1.64 -4.59
CA LEU A 122 7.81 -3.06 -4.39
C LEU A 122 8.30 -3.75 -5.67
N VAL A 123 9.10 -4.79 -5.52
CA VAL A 123 9.15 -5.91 -6.46
C VAL A 123 8.35 -7.07 -5.87
N GLU A 124 7.95 -8.04 -6.69
CA GLU A 124 7.06 -9.11 -6.22
C GLU A 124 7.72 -10.00 -5.16
N GLU A 125 9.04 -10.20 -5.23
CA GLU A 125 9.79 -10.98 -4.24
C GLU A 125 9.67 -10.40 -2.83
N ASP A 126 9.38 -9.10 -2.70
CA ASP A 126 9.16 -8.45 -1.41
C ASP A 126 7.87 -8.94 -0.72
N LEU A 127 6.91 -9.53 -1.46
CA LEU A 127 5.66 -10.05 -0.92
C LEU A 127 5.81 -11.45 -0.30
N GLN A 128 6.98 -12.08 -0.46
CA GLN A 128 7.25 -13.43 0.04
C GLN A 128 6.92 -13.60 1.54
N PRO A 129 7.28 -12.68 2.46
CA PRO A 129 6.93 -12.83 3.87
C PRO A 129 5.42 -12.83 4.13
N LEU A 130 4.64 -12.05 3.37
CA LEU A 130 3.18 -12.03 3.48
C LEU A 130 2.59 -13.33 2.94
N TYR A 131 3.12 -13.82 1.82
CA TYR A 131 2.70 -15.10 1.23
C TYR A 131 2.95 -16.26 2.19
N GLU A 132 4.14 -16.34 2.79
CA GLU A 132 4.47 -17.35 3.80
C GLU A 132 3.56 -17.28 5.03
N ALA A 133 3.27 -16.07 5.51
CA ALA A 133 2.35 -15.88 6.64
C ALA A 133 0.91 -16.30 6.30
N PHE A 134 0.48 -16.11 5.05
CA PHE A 134 -0.83 -16.56 4.59
C PHE A 134 -0.95 -18.09 4.54
N LEU A 135 0.14 -18.79 4.21
CA LEU A 135 0.18 -20.26 4.22
C LEU A 135 0.22 -20.87 5.63
N ASP A 136 0.49 -20.07 6.67
CA ASP A 136 0.48 -20.54 8.06
C ASP A 136 -0.94 -20.60 8.63
N GLU A 137 -1.58 -21.77 8.51
CA GLU A 137 -2.92 -22.05 9.03
C GLU A 137 -3.05 -21.80 10.55
N LYS A 138 -1.95 -21.81 11.30
CA LYS A 138 -1.99 -21.60 12.76
C LYS A 138 -2.14 -20.13 13.13
N ARG A 139 -1.84 -19.22 12.21
CA ARG A 139 -1.83 -17.77 12.42
C ARG A 139 -2.52 -17.06 11.26
N PRO A 140 -3.85 -17.22 11.14
CA PRO A 140 -4.58 -16.68 10.00
C PRO A 140 -4.39 -15.16 9.91
N CYS A 141 -4.06 -14.70 8.71
CA CYS A 141 -3.93 -13.29 8.40
C CYS A 141 -5.30 -12.59 8.48
N GLN A 142 -5.38 -11.46 9.18
CA GLN A 142 -6.61 -10.67 9.35
C GLN A 142 -6.70 -9.48 8.38
N LEU A 143 -5.95 -9.54 7.28
CA LEU A 143 -5.81 -8.41 6.38
C LEU A 143 -7.14 -8.08 5.70
N GLU A 144 -7.60 -6.84 5.86
CA GLU A 144 -8.83 -6.34 5.26
C GLU A 144 -8.55 -5.31 4.16
N ARG A 145 -7.41 -4.61 4.27
CA ARG A 145 -6.99 -3.55 3.34
C ARG A 145 -5.58 -3.80 2.83
N MET A 146 -5.40 -3.66 1.53
CA MET A 146 -4.10 -3.69 0.88
C MET A 146 -3.97 -2.55 -0.12
N ASP A 147 -2.87 -1.79 -0.01
CA ASP A 147 -2.44 -0.80 -0.99
C ASP A 147 -1.06 -1.22 -1.52
N LEU A 148 -0.97 -1.36 -2.84
CA LEU A 148 0.22 -1.81 -3.52
C LEU A 148 0.61 -0.80 -4.59
N LYS A 149 1.91 -0.48 -4.63
CA LYS A 149 2.57 0.13 -5.79
C LYS A 149 3.76 -0.74 -6.17
N ILE A 150 3.55 -1.62 -7.14
CA ILE A 150 4.59 -2.56 -7.60
C ILE A 150 5.29 -2.00 -8.83
N VAL A 151 6.61 -1.98 -8.78
CA VAL A 151 7.49 -1.64 -9.88
C VAL A 151 7.97 -2.94 -10.53
N GLY A 152 7.80 -3.04 -11.84
CA GLY A 152 8.33 -4.15 -12.64
C GLY A 152 7.28 -5.17 -13.10
N THR A 153 7.76 -6.38 -13.38
CA THR A 153 6.96 -7.45 -14.00
C THR A 153 6.36 -8.35 -12.94
N LEU A 154 5.05 -8.58 -13.02
CA LEU A 154 4.35 -9.56 -12.18
C LEU A 154 4.53 -11.00 -12.69
N ARG A 155 4.83 -11.89 -11.75
CA ARG A 155 4.79 -13.35 -11.77
C ARG A 155 3.50 -13.81 -11.05
N THR A 156 3.54 -14.95 -10.37
CA THR A 156 2.36 -15.64 -9.82
C THR A 156 2.10 -15.34 -8.35
N THR A 157 3.11 -14.97 -7.56
CA THR A 157 2.99 -14.80 -6.10
C THR A 157 1.93 -13.75 -5.75
N LEU A 158 1.92 -12.61 -6.43
CA LEU A 158 0.89 -11.58 -6.18
C LEU A 158 -0.50 -12.07 -6.56
N THR A 159 -0.64 -12.72 -7.72
CA THR A 159 -1.94 -13.19 -8.19
C THR A 159 -2.52 -14.26 -7.28
N ASP A 160 -1.68 -15.20 -6.81
CA ASP A 160 -2.07 -16.25 -5.88
C ASP A 160 -2.52 -15.64 -4.55
N LEU A 161 -1.80 -14.63 -4.08
CA LEU A 161 -2.11 -13.90 -2.85
C LEU A 161 -3.42 -13.12 -2.93
N LEU A 162 -3.64 -12.36 -4.02
CA LEU A 162 -4.87 -11.60 -4.25
C LEU A 162 -6.08 -12.50 -4.53
N HIS A 163 -5.86 -13.71 -5.03
CA HIS A 163 -6.90 -14.72 -5.19
C HIS A 163 -7.32 -15.33 -3.83
N ALA A 164 -6.36 -15.53 -2.94
CA ALA A 164 -6.60 -16.25 -1.69
C ALA A 164 -7.07 -15.36 -0.54
N ILE A 165 -6.66 -14.08 -0.47
CA ILE A 165 -7.01 -13.18 0.63
C ILE A 165 -8.35 -12.48 0.37
N PRO A 166 -9.36 -12.63 1.25
CA PRO A 166 -10.68 -12.03 1.07
C PRO A 166 -10.72 -10.59 1.64
N LEU A 167 -10.05 -9.68 0.93
CA LEU A 167 -9.94 -8.26 1.25
C LEU A 167 -11.29 -7.53 1.18
N LYS A 168 -11.44 -6.46 1.97
CA LYS A 168 -12.52 -5.47 1.82
C LYS A 168 -12.13 -4.31 0.91
N ARG A 169 -10.84 -3.93 0.94
CA ARG A 169 -10.32 -2.79 0.16
C ARG A 169 -9.00 -3.17 -0.51
N LEU A 170 -8.92 -2.97 -1.81
CA LEU A 170 -7.71 -3.16 -2.59
C LEU A 170 -7.42 -1.88 -3.37
N GLU A 171 -6.19 -1.41 -3.27
CA GLU A 171 -5.69 -0.25 -3.99
C GLU A 171 -4.46 -0.64 -4.81
N LEU A 172 -4.54 -0.38 -6.11
CA LEU A 172 -3.53 -0.74 -7.11
C LEU A 172 -2.98 0.56 -7.73
N VAL A 173 -1.83 1.00 -7.22
CA VAL A 173 -1.19 2.26 -7.60
C VAL A 173 -0.08 2.02 -8.62
N ALA A 174 -0.06 2.84 -9.66
CA ALA A 174 0.91 2.82 -10.74
C ALA A 174 1.12 1.43 -11.39
N PHE A 175 0.08 0.61 -11.48
CA PHE A 175 0.13 -0.64 -12.23
C PHE A 175 0.06 -0.39 -13.74
N GLU A 176 0.92 -1.07 -14.49
CA GLU A 176 0.81 -1.10 -15.96
C GLU A 176 -0.44 -1.88 -16.38
N ARG A 177 -1.07 -1.49 -17.49
CA ARG A 177 -2.26 -2.16 -18.03
C ARG A 177 -2.09 -3.68 -18.16
N LYS A 178 -0.93 -4.14 -18.65
CA LYS A 178 -0.63 -5.57 -18.80
C LYS A 178 -0.67 -6.35 -17.47
N ASN A 179 -0.33 -5.66 -16.37
CA ASN A 179 -0.34 -6.23 -15.03
C ASN A 179 -1.76 -6.24 -14.46
N LEU A 180 -2.53 -5.17 -14.67
CA LEU A 180 -3.95 -5.13 -14.31
C LEU A 180 -4.74 -6.26 -14.98
N LEU A 181 -4.51 -6.52 -16.27
CA LEU A 181 -5.16 -7.62 -16.99
C LEU A 181 -4.83 -9.02 -16.45
N LYS A 182 -3.74 -9.17 -15.69
CA LYS A 182 -3.44 -10.42 -14.98
C LYS A 182 -4.11 -10.49 -13.60
N ILE A 183 -4.22 -9.35 -12.90
CA ILE A 183 -4.74 -9.27 -11.53
C ILE A 183 -6.27 -9.31 -11.48
N LEU A 184 -6.94 -8.48 -12.30
CA LEU A 184 -8.40 -8.29 -12.19
C LEU A 184 -9.20 -9.59 -12.43
N PRO A 185 -8.78 -10.52 -13.31
CA PRO A 185 -9.48 -11.80 -13.47
C PRO A 185 -9.38 -12.74 -12.26
N VAL A 186 -8.37 -12.57 -11.38
CA VAL A 186 -8.08 -13.54 -10.30
C VAL A 186 -8.34 -13.00 -8.91
N VAL A 187 -8.42 -11.68 -8.75
CA VAL A 187 -8.67 -11.04 -7.44
C VAL A 187 -9.91 -11.62 -6.77
N ASN A 188 -9.84 -11.87 -5.47
CA ASN A 188 -10.97 -12.33 -4.68
C ASN A 188 -11.99 -11.21 -4.50
N LEU A 189 -13.18 -11.37 -5.07
CA LEU A 189 -14.24 -10.37 -5.05
C LEU A 189 -15.28 -10.58 -3.94
N THR A 190 -15.25 -11.72 -3.26
CA THR A 190 -16.33 -12.18 -2.37
C THR A 190 -16.62 -11.24 -1.20
N ARG A 191 -15.59 -10.52 -0.70
CA ARG A 191 -15.70 -9.52 0.37
C ARG A 191 -15.30 -8.13 -0.07
N LEU A 192 -14.89 -7.97 -1.33
CA LEU A 192 -14.33 -6.71 -1.80
C LEU A 192 -15.44 -5.66 -1.89
N GLU A 193 -15.26 -4.56 -1.16
CA GLU A 193 -16.16 -3.41 -1.15
C GLU A 193 -15.59 -2.27 -1.99
N VAL A 194 -14.26 -2.09 -2.02
CA VAL A 194 -13.64 -1.02 -2.81
C VAL A 194 -12.41 -1.54 -3.55
N LEU A 195 -12.37 -1.29 -4.85
CA LEU A 195 -11.21 -1.48 -5.71
C LEU A 195 -10.77 -0.13 -6.28
N SER A 196 -9.67 0.42 -5.78
CA SER A 196 -9.05 1.65 -6.28
C SER A 196 -7.98 1.30 -7.31
N ILE A 197 -8.05 1.87 -8.50
CA ILE A 197 -7.07 1.70 -9.58
C ILE A 197 -6.54 3.08 -9.95
N GLN A 198 -5.25 3.28 -9.71
CA GLN A 198 -4.51 4.48 -10.10
C GLN A 198 -3.50 4.04 -11.16
N PRO A 199 -3.84 4.08 -12.45
CA PRO A 199 -2.98 3.55 -13.50
C PRO A 199 -1.66 4.32 -13.54
N ARG A 200 -0.57 3.63 -13.90
CA ARG A 200 0.68 4.35 -14.19
C ARG A 200 0.43 5.24 -15.39
N MET A 201 0.38 6.55 -15.18
CA MET A 201 0.49 7.51 -16.27
C MET A 201 1.80 7.17 -16.98
N GLY A 202 1.68 6.57 -18.16
CA GLY A 202 2.85 6.22 -18.95
C GLY A 202 3.67 7.49 -19.06
N SER A 203 4.94 7.44 -18.62
CA SER A 203 5.88 8.52 -18.88
C SER A 203 5.78 8.76 -20.36
N ALA A 204 5.11 9.85 -20.75
CA ALA A 204 4.85 10.16 -22.14
C ALA A 204 6.21 10.11 -22.81
N VAL A 205 6.42 9.07 -23.62
CA VAL A 205 7.60 8.99 -24.45
C VAL A 205 7.57 10.30 -25.21
N THR A 206 8.61 11.10 -25.01
CA THR A 206 8.85 12.39 -25.65
C THR A 206 9.10 12.21 -27.15
N THR A 207 8.27 11.44 -27.84
CA THR A 207 8.20 11.45 -29.30
C THR A 207 7.46 12.71 -29.69
N THR A 208 8.27 13.71 -30.04
CA THR A 208 8.05 15.13 -30.30
C THR A 208 7.02 15.46 -31.41
N THR A 209 6.06 14.61 -31.70
CA THR A 209 5.13 14.79 -32.83
C THR A 209 3.77 14.14 -32.54
N MET A 210 3.01 14.66 -31.58
CA MET A 210 1.59 14.32 -31.45
C MET A 210 0.75 15.58 -31.20
N THR A 211 -0.20 15.77 -32.09
CA THR A 211 -1.33 16.69 -31.99
C THR A 211 -2.13 16.44 -30.69
N PRO A 212 -2.58 17.50 -30.00
CA PRO A 212 -3.18 17.42 -28.66
C PRO A 212 -4.64 16.89 -28.63
N THR A 213 -5.07 16.11 -29.63
CA THR A 213 -6.48 15.71 -29.78
C THR A 213 -6.79 14.25 -29.46
N LYS A 214 -5.79 13.41 -29.13
CA LYS A 214 -6.06 12.05 -28.65
C LYS A 214 -6.22 12.03 -27.14
N ALA A 215 -7.50 12.11 -26.75
CA ALA A 215 -8.10 11.70 -25.48
C ALA A 215 -7.09 11.39 -24.37
N LEU A 216 -7.02 12.35 -23.43
CA LEU A 216 -6.63 12.13 -22.05
C LEU A 216 -7.18 10.75 -21.62
N GLY A 217 -6.27 9.84 -21.30
CA GLY A 217 -6.48 8.39 -21.39
C GLY A 217 -7.68 7.89 -20.61
N ASP A 218 -8.30 6.83 -21.13
CA ASP A 218 -9.31 6.05 -20.43
C ASP A 218 -8.73 5.59 -19.07
N PRO A 219 -9.20 6.16 -17.94
CA PRO A 219 -8.62 5.86 -16.63
C PRO A 219 -8.83 4.39 -16.22
N LEU A 220 -9.83 3.73 -16.81
CA LEU A 220 -10.05 2.30 -16.71
C LEU A 220 -10.17 1.73 -18.11
N SER A 221 -9.08 1.19 -18.67
CA SER A 221 -9.14 0.63 -20.03
C SER A 221 -10.29 -0.37 -20.15
N TRP A 222 -11.04 -0.31 -21.24
CA TRP A 222 -12.16 -1.20 -21.55
C TRP A 222 -11.97 -2.67 -21.14
N ASP A 223 -10.79 -3.24 -21.42
CA ASP A 223 -10.50 -4.65 -21.09
C ASP A 223 -10.44 -4.90 -19.58
N CYS A 224 -10.00 -3.92 -18.79
CA CYS A 224 -10.01 -3.98 -17.32
C CYS A 224 -11.44 -3.91 -16.78
N GLU A 225 -12.28 -3.02 -17.33
CA GLU A 225 -13.68 -2.96 -16.96
C GLU A 225 -14.40 -4.27 -17.31
N ALA A 226 -14.18 -4.81 -18.51
CA ALA A 226 -14.77 -6.05 -18.97
C ALA A 226 -14.37 -7.25 -18.09
N ALA A 227 -13.11 -7.32 -17.64
CA ALA A 227 -12.65 -8.37 -16.73
C ALA A 227 -13.41 -8.37 -15.39
N LEU A 228 -13.78 -7.19 -14.88
CA LEU A 228 -14.59 -7.05 -13.66
C LEU A 228 -16.07 -7.27 -13.93
N ALA A 229 -16.60 -6.73 -15.04
CA ALA A 229 -18.00 -6.85 -15.42
C ALA A 229 -18.43 -8.30 -15.65
N GLY A 230 -17.56 -9.12 -16.23
CA GLY A 230 -17.78 -10.57 -16.39
C GLY A 230 -17.89 -11.34 -15.07
N ARG A 231 -17.55 -10.71 -13.94
CA ARG A 231 -17.53 -11.30 -12.59
C ARG A 231 -18.46 -10.55 -11.62
N ILE A 232 -19.41 -9.77 -12.13
CA ILE A 232 -20.30 -8.95 -11.29
C ILE A 232 -21.15 -9.78 -10.31
N ASP A 233 -21.45 -11.04 -10.64
CA ASP A 233 -22.21 -11.93 -9.75
C ASP A 233 -21.39 -12.39 -8.52
N GLU A 234 -20.07 -12.16 -8.51
CA GLU A 234 -19.18 -12.48 -7.38
C GLU A 234 -19.05 -11.34 -6.37
N VAL A 235 -19.47 -10.11 -6.71
CA VAL A 235 -19.25 -8.92 -5.88
C VAL A 235 -20.43 -8.64 -4.94
N THR A 236 -20.14 -7.92 -3.85
CA THR A 236 -21.18 -7.48 -2.90
C THR A 236 -21.98 -6.27 -3.44
N GLU A 237 -23.13 -5.97 -2.83
CA GLU A 237 -23.91 -4.74 -3.11
C GLU A 237 -23.13 -3.44 -2.87
N LYS A 238 -22.10 -3.48 -2.03
CA LYS A 238 -21.27 -2.32 -1.68
C LYS A 238 -20.08 -2.12 -2.60
N PHE A 239 -19.79 -3.08 -3.47
CA PHE A 239 -18.64 -3.04 -4.35
C PHE A 239 -18.62 -1.77 -5.22
N LEU A 240 -17.49 -1.06 -5.18
CA LEU A 240 -17.24 0.17 -5.93
C LEU A 240 -15.83 0.12 -6.54
N VAL A 241 -15.74 0.39 -7.83
CA VAL A 241 -14.47 0.64 -8.52
C VAL A 241 -14.21 2.15 -8.50
N GLN A 242 -13.07 2.54 -7.94
CA GLN A 242 -12.60 3.92 -7.94
C GLN A 242 -11.44 4.04 -8.93
N CYS A 243 -11.54 4.98 -9.85
CA CYS A 243 -10.49 5.22 -10.84
C CYS A 243 -9.98 6.64 -10.71
N GLU A 244 -8.66 6.78 -10.61
CA GLU A 244 -8.03 8.09 -10.71
C GLU A 244 -8.29 8.68 -12.09
N PHE A 245 -8.65 9.95 -12.15
CA PHE A 245 -8.70 10.66 -13.40
C PHE A 245 -8.17 12.09 -13.26
N GLU A 246 -7.50 12.56 -14.32
CA GLU A 246 -7.05 13.94 -14.46
C GLU A 246 -7.96 14.63 -15.48
N GLY A 247 -8.65 15.73 -15.14
CA GLY A 247 -9.39 16.57 -16.12
C GLY A 247 -10.85 16.89 -15.80
N ILE A 248 -11.75 16.75 -16.80
CA ILE A 248 -13.23 16.77 -16.66
C ILE A 248 -13.76 15.33 -16.69
N ALA A 249 -14.54 14.93 -15.67
CA ALA A 249 -14.96 13.54 -15.51
C ALA A 249 -15.65 13.07 -16.80
N PRO A 250 -15.35 11.87 -17.31
CA PRO A 250 -15.93 11.38 -18.55
C PRO A 250 -17.44 11.16 -18.36
N ASN A 251 -18.21 12.21 -18.62
CA ASN A 251 -19.67 12.21 -18.53
C ASN A 251 -20.35 12.18 -19.91
N PRO A 252 -19.61 11.81 -20.96
CA PRO A 252 -20.11 10.74 -21.82
C PRO A 252 -19.07 9.62 -22.05
N PRO A 253 -19.53 8.42 -22.47
CA PRO A 253 -18.65 7.34 -22.93
C PRO A 253 -17.66 7.84 -23.98
N LEU A 254 -16.44 7.31 -23.95
CA LEU A 254 -15.45 7.55 -24.99
C LEU A 254 -16.04 7.21 -26.37
N PRO A 255 -15.70 7.93 -27.44
CA PRO A 255 -16.14 7.60 -28.79
C PRO A 255 -15.83 6.14 -29.13
N GLY A 256 -16.87 5.33 -29.37
CA GLY A 256 -16.75 3.90 -29.69
C GLY A 256 -16.86 2.95 -28.48
N SER A 257 -16.93 3.47 -27.25
CA SER A 257 -17.27 2.66 -26.08
C SER A 257 -18.80 2.52 -25.94
N PRO A 258 -19.32 1.31 -25.68
CA PRO A 258 -20.70 1.12 -25.29
C PRO A 258 -21.11 2.05 -24.14
N PRO A 259 -22.32 2.63 -24.19
CA PRO A 259 -22.81 3.46 -23.10
C PRO A 259 -22.91 2.65 -21.81
N ARG A 260 -22.45 3.23 -20.69
CA ARG A 260 -22.69 2.66 -19.37
C ARG A 260 -24.16 2.84 -19.01
N THR A 261 -24.84 1.74 -18.70
CA THR A 261 -26.25 1.72 -18.29
C THR A 261 -26.36 1.56 -16.77
N ALA A 262 -27.58 1.70 -16.25
CA ALA A 262 -27.83 1.48 -14.82
C ALA A 262 -27.60 0.01 -14.42
N GLU A 263 -27.80 -0.91 -15.36
CA GLU A 263 -27.68 -2.37 -15.18
C GLU A 263 -26.28 -2.89 -15.54
N GLY A 264 -25.51 -2.17 -16.34
CA GLY A 264 -24.24 -2.67 -16.91
C GLY A 264 -24.46 -3.68 -18.05
N SER A 265 -23.39 -4.41 -18.39
CA SER A 265 -23.39 -5.48 -19.39
C SER A 265 -22.27 -6.49 -19.08
N ARG A 266 -22.07 -7.50 -19.93
CA ARG A 266 -20.91 -8.41 -19.79
C ARG A 266 -19.55 -7.73 -19.97
N SER A 267 -19.53 -6.52 -20.53
CA SER A 267 -18.31 -5.76 -20.81
C SER A 267 -18.25 -4.41 -20.10
N THR A 268 -19.30 -4.02 -19.39
CA THR A 268 -19.38 -2.73 -18.67
C THR A 268 -19.96 -2.93 -17.29
N LEU A 269 -19.38 -2.27 -16.30
CA LEU A 269 -19.96 -2.26 -14.98
C LEU A 269 -21.19 -1.34 -14.95
N PRO A 270 -22.16 -1.59 -14.04
CA PRO A 270 -23.22 -0.65 -13.78
C PRO A 270 -22.67 0.74 -13.42
N ILE A 271 -23.29 1.81 -13.89
CA ILE A 271 -22.76 3.18 -13.71
C ILE A 271 -22.54 3.55 -12.23
N HIS A 272 -23.38 3.06 -11.32
CA HIS A 272 -23.28 3.32 -9.88
C HIS A 272 -22.15 2.55 -9.18
N ARG A 273 -21.45 1.67 -9.91
CA ARG A 273 -20.34 0.85 -9.42
C ARG A 273 -18.97 1.40 -9.82
N ILE A 274 -18.93 2.53 -10.53
CA ILE A 274 -17.69 3.21 -10.90
C ILE A 274 -17.74 4.64 -10.39
N ALA A 275 -16.67 5.08 -9.72
CA ALA A 275 -16.43 6.46 -9.34
C ALA A 275 -15.11 6.95 -9.94
N PHE A 276 -15.15 8.08 -10.65
CA PHE A 276 -13.95 8.78 -11.12
C PHE A 276 -13.60 9.85 -10.10
N LEU A 277 -12.42 9.73 -9.50
CA LEU A 277 -11.95 10.59 -8.43
C LEU A 277 -10.64 11.27 -8.84
N LYS A 278 -10.44 12.50 -8.36
CA LYS A 278 -9.15 13.18 -8.51
C LYS A 278 -8.15 12.61 -7.51
N ARG A 279 -6.85 12.66 -7.85
CA ARG A 279 -5.78 12.19 -6.96
C ARG A 279 -5.89 12.70 -5.51
N PRO A 280 -6.12 14.00 -5.24
CA PRO A 280 -6.21 14.48 -3.87
C PRO A 280 -7.38 13.88 -3.08
N GLU A 281 -8.47 13.48 -3.76
CA GLU A 281 -9.62 12.83 -3.14
C GLU A 281 -9.30 11.38 -2.78
N LEU A 282 -8.55 10.67 -3.64
CA LEU A 282 -8.05 9.32 -3.36
C LEU A 282 -7.05 9.31 -2.21
N GLU A 283 -6.07 10.22 -2.22
CA GLU A 283 -5.10 10.40 -1.14
C GLU A 283 -5.81 10.72 0.19
N HIS A 284 -6.82 11.59 0.15
CA HIS A 284 -7.62 11.90 1.33
C HIS A 284 -8.36 10.67 1.86
N GLN A 285 -9.00 9.87 0.99
CA GLN A 285 -9.67 8.64 1.38
C GLN A 285 -8.71 7.58 1.91
N HIS A 286 -7.52 7.46 1.33
CA HIS A 286 -6.45 6.59 1.81
C HIS A 286 -6.09 6.93 3.26
N TRP A 287 -5.77 8.20 3.54
CA TRP A 287 -5.38 8.64 4.89
C TRP A 287 -6.51 8.56 5.89
N GLN A 288 -7.73 8.95 5.52
CA GLN A 288 -8.90 8.76 6.38
C GLN A 288 -9.14 7.28 6.72
N SER A 289 -8.91 6.37 5.76
CA SER A 289 -9.07 4.94 5.98
C SER A 289 -8.02 4.35 6.92
N ILE A 290 -6.81 4.89 6.95
CA ILE A 290 -5.75 4.44 7.88
C ILE A 290 -5.99 5.03 9.27
N LEU A 291 -6.38 6.30 9.35
CA LEU A 291 -6.56 6.98 10.63
C LEU A 291 -7.85 6.56 11.35
N SER A 292 -8.86 6.08 10.61
CA SER A 292 -10.11 5.58 11.21
C SER A 292 -9.94 4.26 11.98
N THR A 293 -8.81 3.56 11.84
CA THR A 293 -8.52 2.34 12.61
C THR A 293 -7.80 2.60 13.93
N VAL A 294 -7.52 3.87 14.25
CA VAL A 294 -6.87 4.31 15.50
C VAL A 294 -7.86 4.44 16.66
N PHE A 295 -9.15 4.65 16.38
CA PHE A 295 -10.22 4.91 17.36
C PHE A 295 -11.36 3.89 17.24
#